data_AF-A0A0B4DKM6-F1
#
_entry.id   AF-A0A0B4DKM6-F1
#
_cell.length_a   1.000
_cell.length_b   1.000
_cell.length_c   1.000
_cell.angle_alpha   90.00
_cell.angle_beta   90.00
_cell.angle_gamma   90.00
#
_symmetry.space_group_name_H-M   'P 1'
#
loop_
_entity.id
_entity.type
_entity.pdbx_description
1 polymer ?
#
loop_
_entity_poly.entity_id
_entity_poly.type
_entity_poly.pdbx_seq_one_letter_code
_entity_poly.pdbx_strand_id
1 'polypeptide(L)'
;MKNSTLIKGTAAIAVGAALLLGGGGTLANWNAEATAAPGTIVSGDLNVAKTAAGVWKDRTGATIDITTYKVVPGDKLTFTQDLTVTLVGDKMAANVATTGITATNGFTPANVSVSAPALTLGGTAVANPLKATGSAQTVTATITFEFLSTTTGRADTSVSYNFNNVAFQLTQVTQPGLS
;
A
#
# COMPACT_ATOMS: atom_id res chain seq x y z
N MET A 1 28.55 -101.16 -40.54
CA MET A 1 28.30 -100.42 -41.80
C MET A 1 28.34 -98.93 -41.44
N LYS A 2 29.48 -98.27 -41.74
CA LYS A 2 29.66 -97.21 -42.78
C LYS A 2 28.89 -95.93 -42.45
N ASN A 3 29.43 -94.71 -42.41
CA ASN A 3 30.75 -94.16 -42.72
C ASN A 3 30.87 -92.76 -42.05
N SER A 4 32.11 -92.38 -41.79
CA SER A 4 32.61 -91.04 -41.47
C SER A 4 32.26 -89.98 -42.52
N THR A 5 32.26 -88.69 -42.16
CA THR A 5 33.30 -87.70 -42.54
C THR A 5 32.88 -86.27 -42.16
N LEU A 6 33.80 -85.58 -41.47
CA LEU A 6 33.78 -84.14 -41.20
C LEU A 6 33.87 -83.34 -42.50
N ILE A 7 33.06 -82.29 -42.68
CA ILE A 7 33.45 -81.10 -43.47
C ILE A 7 32.95 -79.85 -42.74
N LYS A 8 33.91 -79.11 -42.18
CA LYS A 8 33.83 -77.66 -41.95
C LYS A 8 33.86 -76.98 -43.32
N GLY A 9 33.07 -75.93 -43.52
CA GLY A 9 33.34 -74.99 -44.61
C GLY A 9 32.10 -74.19 -45.00
N THR A 10 31.83 -73.05 -44.35
CA THR A 10 32.00 -71.69 -44.90
C THR A 10 31.17 -71.34 -46.15
N ALA A 11 30.49 -70.19 -46.00
CA ALA A 11 30.11 -69.21 -47.03
C ALA A 11 28.69 -69.30 -47.62
N ALA A 12 27.84 -68.33 -47.26
CA ALA A 12 27.43 -67.21 -48.13
C ALA A 12 26.43 -66.34 -47.34
N ILE A 13 26.85 -65.21 -46.78
CA ILE A 13 26.89 -63.86 -47.39
C ILE A 13 25.51 -63.19 -47.46
N ALA A 14 25.46 -62.08 -46.71
CA ALA A 14 24.84 -60.79 -46.97
C ALA A 14 23.31 -60.63 -46.97
N VAL A 15 22.95 -59.48 -46.39
CA VAL A 15 21.66 -58.79 -46.45
C VAL A 15 20.60 -59.45 -45.55
N GLY A 16 20.12 -58.83 -44.48
CA GLY A 16 19.83 -57.41 -44.39
C GLY A 16 20.23 -56.80 -43.06
N ALA A 17 20.97 -55.71 -43.19
CA ALA A 17 20.71 -54.47 -42.47
C ALA A 17 19.24 -53.98 -42.68
N ALA A 18 18.28 -54.87 -42.41
CA ALA A 18 16.84 -54.66 -42.51
C ALA A 18 16.12 -55.18 -41.26
N LEU A 19 16.80 -55.85 -40.32
CA LEU A 19 16.26 -55.97 -38.97
C LEU A 19 16.31 -54.62 -38.22
N LEU A 20 17.13 -53.67 -38.68
CA LEU A 20 17.11 -52.30 -38.16
C LEU A 20 16.06 -51.40 -38.84
N LEU A 21 15.36 -51.90 -39.87
CA LEU A 21 14.43 -51.11 -40.70
C LEU A 21 13.02 -51.73 -40.81
N GLY A 22 12.77 -52.85 -40.14
CA GLY A 22 11.48 -53.53 -40.10
C GLY A 22 10.59 -53.01 -38.97
N GLY A 23 9.91 -51.90 -39.22
CA GLY A 23 8.65 -51.58 -38.53
C GLY A 23 8.70 -50.27 -37.75
N GLY A 24 8.55 -49.15 -38.47
CA GLY A 24 7.99 -47.90 -37.97
C GLY A 24 8.24 -47.64 -36.49
N GLY A 25 9.52 -47.57 -36.11
CA GLY A 25 9.94 -47.16 -34.78
C GLY A 25 9.55 -45.71 -34.60
N THR A 26 8.26 -45.46 -34.35
CA THR A 26 7.81 -44.32 -33.61
C THR A 26 8.80 -44.24 -32.45
N LEU A 27 9.62 -43.19 -32.44
CA LEU A 27 10.40 -42.87 -31.26
C LEU A 27 9.35 -42.82 -30.16
N ALA A 28 9.27 -43.86 -29.35
CA ALA A 28 8.43 -43.83 -28.17
C ALA A 28 9.16 -42.83 -27.28
N ASN A 29 8.82 -41.55 -27.44
CA ASN A 29 9.34 -40.51 -26.58
C ASN A 29 8.83 -40.85 -25.18
N TRP A 30 9.76 -41.19 -24.29
CA TRP A 30 9.45 -41.31 -22.88
C TRP A 30 9.12 -39.91 -22.39
N ASN A 31 7.85 -39.69 -22.08
CA ASN A 31 7.37 -38.44 -21.51
C ASN A 31 6.94 -38.72 -20.08
N ALA A 32 7.36 -37.84 -19.16
CA ALA A 32 6.92 -37.85 -17.78
C ALA A 32 6.46 -36.43 -17.44
N GLU A 33 5.31 -36.33 -16.78
CA GLU A 33 4.72 -35.08 -16.32
C GLU A 33 4.48 -35.16 -14.82
N ALA A 34 4.70 -34.05 -14.13
CA ALA A 34 4.37 -33.88 -12.73
C ALA A 34 3.55 -32.61 -12.61
N THR A 35 2.31 -32.73 -12.16
CA THR A 35 1.41 -31.60 -11.94
C THR A 35 1.45 -31.19 -10.47
N ALA A 36 1.43 -29.88 -10.25
CA ALA A 36 1.28 -29.27 -8.93
C ALA A 36 -0.03 -28.50 -8.87
N ALA A 37 -0.63 -28.40 -7.69
CA ALA A 37 -1.78 -27.55 -7.41
C ALA A 37 -1.31 -26.35 -6.57
N PRO A 38 -0.83 -25.25 -7.20
CA PRO A 38 -0.18 -24.15 -6.48
C PRO A 38 -1.15 -23.30 -5.63
N GLY A 39 -2.46 -23.57 -5.67
CA GLY A 39 -3.47 -22.84 -4.90
C GLY A 39 -3.95 -21.56 -5.59
N THR A 40 -4.56 -20.66 -4.82
CA THR A 40 -5.07 -19.36 -5.26
C THR A 40 -4.47 -18.24 -4.42
N ILE A 41 -4.28 -17.07 -5.02
CA ILE A 41 -3.83 -15.85 -4.35
C ILE A 41 -4.95 -14.81 -4.51
N VAL A 42 -5.22 -14.06 -3.44
CA VAL A 42 -6.21 -12.97 -3.44
C VAL A 42 -5.50 -11.63 -3.24
N SER A 43 -6.07 -10.57 -3.80
CA SER A 43 -5.55 -9.20 -3.63
C SER A 43 -5.92 -8.63 -2.25
N GLY A 44 -5.07 -7.73 -1.75
CA GLY A 44 -5.38 -6.89 -0.59
C GLY A 44 -6.32 -5.73 -0.90
N ASP A 45 -6.53 -4.87 0.10
CA ASP A 45 -7.35 -3.66 0.02
C ASP A 45 -6.65 -2.49 0.74
N LEU A 46 -6.70 -1.31 0.13
CA LEU A 46 -6.15 -0.05 0.64
C LEU A 46 -7.21 1.04 0.44
N ASN A 47 -7.84 1.46 1.54
CA ASN A 47 -8.92 2.45 1.48
C ASN A 47 -8.90 3.42 2.67
N VAL A 48 -9.35 4.64 2.43
CA VAL A 48 -9.60 5.65 3.46
C VAL A 48 -10.92 6.36 3.19
N ALA A 49 -11.78 6.40 4.20
CA ALA A 49 -13.05 7.12 4.16
C ALA A 49 -13.23 7.91 5.46
N LYS A 50 -13.89 9.06 5.40
CA LYS A 50 -14.30 9.78 6.62
C LYS A 50 -15.60 9.19 7.18
N THR A 51 -15.71 9.12 8.50
CA THR A 51 -16.91 8.59 9.17
C THR A 51 -17.93 9.66 9.54
N ALA A 52 -17.50 10.91 9.70
CA ALA A 52 -18.32 12.04 10.09
C ALA A 52 -17.77 13.36 9.55
N ALA A 53 -18.47 14.47 9.81
CA ALA A 53 -17.90 15.80 9.63
C ALA A 53 -16.76 16.04 10.62
N GLY A 54 -15.68 16.67 10.18
CA GLY A 54 -14.58 17.04 11.07
C GLY A 54 -14.98 18.15 12.05
N VAL A 55 -14.30 18.18 13.19
CA VAL A 55 -14.59 19.12 14.29
C VAL A 55 -13.43 20.10 14.43
N TRP A 56 -13.77 21.39 14.54
CA TRP A 56 -12.82 22.46 14.85
C TRP A 56 -12.88 22.82 16.32
N LYS A 57 -11.71 23.01 16.93
CA LYS A 57 -11.57 23.57 18.27
C LYS A 57 -10.55 24.69 18.32
N ASP A 58 -10.78 25.64 19.20
CA ASP A 58 -9.83 26.71 19.50
C ASP A 58 -8.75 26.26 20.52
N ARG A 59 -7.91 27.21 20.92
CA ARG A 59 -6.80 26.95 21.85
C ARG A 59 -7.25 26.56 23.26
N THR A 60 -8.50 26.83 23.64
CA THR A 60 -9.09 26.45 24.92
C THR A 60 -9.75 25.07 24.85
N GLY A 61 -9.85 24.49 23.66
CA GLY A 61 -10.54 23.23 23.40
C GLY A 61 -12.04 23.39 23.18
N ALA A 62 -12.55 24.62 23.07
CA ALA A 62 -13.94 24.90 22.75
C ALA A 62 -14.21 24.62 21.27
N THR A 63 -15.34 23.99 20.97
CA THR A 63 -15.78 23.78 19.57
C THR A 63 -16.17 25.11 18.95
N ILE A 64 -15.71 25.35 17.72
CA ILE A 64 -15.92 26.61 17.00
C ILE A 64 -16.52 26.37 15.61
N ASP A 65 -17.23 27.37 15.11
CA ASP A 65 -17.61 27.44 13.70
C ASP A 65 -16.56 28.23 12.91
N ILE A 66 -15.83 27.52 12.05
CA ILE A 66 -14.74 28.10 11.28
C ILE A 66 -15.20 29.18 10.29
N THR A 67 -16.49 29.21 9.91
CA THR A 67 -17.02 30.18 8.95
C THR A 67 -17.18 31.58 9.56
N THR A 68 -17.26 31.67 10.89
CA THR A 68 -17.44 32.93 11.62
C THR A 68 -16.30 33.25 12.58
N TYR A 69 -15.44 32.27 12.86
CA TYR A 69 -14.30 32.45 13.77
C TYR A 69 -13.25 33.42 13.21
N LYS A 70 -12.79 34.34 14.06
CA LYS A 70 -11.75 35.32 13.72
C LYS A 70 -10.49 35.04 14.52
N VAL A 71 -9.48 34.55 13.82
CA VAL A 71 -8.18 34.23 14.41
C VAL A 71 -7.40 35.50 14.76
N VAL A 72 -6.61 35.42 15.83
CA VAL A 72 -5.63 36.44 16.21
C VAL A 72 -4.24 35.82 16.38
N PRO A 73 -3.15 36.62 16.34
CA PRO A 73 -1.83 36.13 16.68
C PRO A 73 -1.81 35.43 18.05
N GLY A 74 -1.26 34.21 18.08
CA GLY A 74 -1.24 33.31 19.23
C GLY A 74 -2.36 32.27 19.25
N ASP A 75 -3.33 32.31 18.33
CA ASP A 75 -4.36 31.28 18.24
C ASP A 75 -3.80 29.95 17.75
N LYS A 76 -4.40 28.88 18.27
CA LYS A 76 -4.13 27.51 17.85
C LYS A 76 -5.46 26.83 17.58
N LEU A 77 -5.71 26.51 16.32
CA LEU A 77 -6.91 25.78 15.93
C LEU A 77 -6.56 24.32 15.67
N THR A 78 -7.40 23.41 16.14
CA THR A 78 -7.26 21.98 15.86
C THR A 78 -8.43 21.49 15.04
N PHE A 79 -8.14 20.83 13.92
CA PHE A 79 -9.12 20.10 13.11
C PHE A 79 -8.96 18.61 13.37
N THR A 80 -10.04 17.96 13.80
CA THR A 80 -10.06 16.52 14.08
C THR A 80 -11.05 15.82 13.14
N GLN A 81 -10.60 14.72 12.53
CA GLN A 81 -11.39 13.91 11.62
C GLN A 81 -11.19 12.42 11.94
N ASP A 82 -12.28 11.70 12.14
CA ASP A 82 -12.27 10.25 12.21
C ASP A 82 -12.29 9.66 10.80
N LEU A 83 -11.38 8.70 10.57
CA LEU A 83 -11.13 8.02 9.31
C LEU A 83 -11.34 6.51 9.50
N THR A 84 -12.16 5.90 8.66
CA THR A 84 -12.13 4.45 8.43
C THR A 84 -10.98 4.14 7.48
N VAL A 85 -9.95 3.49 8.01
CA VAL A 85 -8.75 3.07 7.28
C VAL A 85 -8.77 1.56 7.10
N THR A 86 -8.78 1.09 5.85
CA THR A 86 -8.68 -0.33 5.52
C THR A 86 -7.28 -0.61 4.97
N LEU A 87 -6.56 -1.52 5.65
CA LEU A 87 -5.25 -2.03 5.24
C LEU A 87 -5.29 -3.56 5.31
N VAL A 88 -5.48 -4.20 4.16
CA VAL A 88 -5.55 -5.66 4.03
C VAL A 88 -4.42 -6.13 3.11
N GLY A 89 -3.68 -7.12 3.57
CA GLY A 89 -2.57 -7.76 2.86
C GLY A 89 -1.41 -8.07 3.81
N ASP A 90 -0.73 -9.21 3.58
CA ASP A 90 0.28 -9.76 4.49
C ASP A 90 1.45 -8.81 4.77
N LYS A 91 1.78 -7.95 3.79
CA LYS A 91 2.89 -6.98 3.88
C LYS A 91 2.42 -5.55 3.64
N MET A 92 1.17 -5.25 4.00
CA MET A 92 0.55 -3.95 3.80
C MET A 92 0.90 -2.98 4.93
N ALA A 93 1.45 -1.83 4.56
CA ALA A 93 1.59 -0.66 5.41
C ALA A 93 1.36 0.61 4.58
N ALA A 94 0.84 1.66 5.21
CA ALA A 94 0.56 2.93 4.52
C ALA A 94 0.82 4.15 5.41
N ASN A 95 1.31 5.22 4.80
CA ASN A 95 1.39 6.53 5.42
C ASN A 95 0.05 7.26 5.23
N VAL A 96 -0.43 7.91 6.30
CA VAL A 96 -1.50 8.90 6.23
C VAL A 96 -0.87 10.28 6.10
N ALA A 97 -1.22 11.01 5.05
CA ALA A 97 -0.83 12.41 4.86
C ALA A 97 -2.06 13.28 4.61
N THR A 98 -1.90 14.58 4.78
CA THR A 98 -2.93 15.58 4.45
C THR A 98 -2.54 16.35 3.21
N THR A 99 -3.51 16.64 2.36
CA THR A 99 -3.34 17.47 1.15
C THR A 99 -4.37 18.60 1.12
N GLY A 100 -4.10 19.63 0.31
CA GLY A 100 -5.00 20.77 0.12
C GLY A 100 -4.87 21.91 1.15
N ILE A 101 -4.09 21.71 2.21
CA ILE A 101 -3.83 22.70 3.26
C ILE A 101 -2.35 23.06 3.33
N THR A 102 -2.04 24.35 3.39
CA THR A 102 -0.69 24.86 3.60
C THR A 102 -0.74 26.23 4.27
N ALA A 103 0.38 26.65 4.85
CA ALA A 103 0.53 27.98 5.43
C ALA A 103 0.34 29.15 4.42
N THR A 104 0.34 28.87 3.11
CA THR A 104 0.18 29.88 2.05
C THR A 104 -1.26 30.07 1.59
N ASN A 105 -2.25 29.41 2.21
CA ASN A 105 -3.64 29.48 1.78
C ASN A 105 -4.35 30.77 2.25
N GLY A 106 -3.77 31.93 1.93
CA GLY A 106 -4.31 33.26 2.23
C GLY A 106 -3.53 34.03 3.29
N PHE A 107 -2.86 33.34 4.20
CA PHE A 107 -1.92 33.93 5.16
C PHE A 107 -0.48 33.84 4.63
N THR A 108 0.42 34.64 5.23
CA THR A 108 1.86 34.49 4.96
C THR A 108 2.45 33.33 5.78
N PRO A 109 3.38 32.52 5.22
CA PRO A 109 4.03 31.43 5.96
C PRO A 109 4.86 31.86 7.16
N ALA A 110 5.20 33.15 7.27
CA ALA A 110 5.88 33.71 8.42
C ALA A 110 4.94 33.93 9.63
N ASN A 111 3.62 33.85 9.41
CA ASN A 111 2.59 34.16 10.39
C ASN A 111 1.68 32.98 10.72
N VAL A 112 1.69 31.91 9.91
CA VAL A 112 0.91 30.70 10.18
C VAL A 112 1.75 29.46 9.95
N SER A 113 1.59 28.47 10.81
CA SER A 113 2.15 27.12 10.62
C SER A 113 1.02 26.09 10.59
N VAL A 114 1.23 25.02 9.83
CA VAL A 114 0.28 23.90 9.71
C VAL A 114 1.04 22.61 9.97
N SER A 115 0.59 21.82 10.94
CA SER A 115 1.25 20.57 11.28
C SER A 115 0.92 19.45 10.28
N ALA A 116 1.77 18.43 10.23
CA ALA A 116 1.36 17.11 9.74
C ALA A 116 0.22 16.53 10.63
N PRO A 117 -0.58 15.59 10.13
CA PRO A 117 -1.62 14.95 10.93
C PRO A 117 -1.01 14.10 12.05
N ALA A 118 -1.40 14.37 13.29
CA ALA A 118 -1.19 13.46 14.41
C ALA A 118 -2.28 12.39 14.39
N LEU A 119 -1.90 11.12 14.54
CA LEU A 119 -2.81 9.99 14.40
C LEU A 119 -3.01 9.28 15.75
N THR A 120 -4.24 8.86 16.02
CA THR A 120 -4.55 7.99 17.15
C THR A 120 -5.45 6.84 16.74
N LEU A 121 -5.30 5.69 17.40
CA LEU A 121 -6.14 4.51 17.26
C LEU A 121 -6.70 4.17 18.65
N GLY A 122 -8.02 4.24 18.83
CA GLY A 122 -8.64 4.05 20.14
C GLY A 122 -8.11 5.02 21.22
N GLY A 123 -7.75 6.24 20.83
CA GLY A 123 -7.17 7.26 21.72
C GLY A 123 -5.68 7.11 22.01
N THR A 124 -5.04 6.03 21.55
CA THR A 124 -3.58 5.84 21.68
C THR A 124 -2.88 6.42 20.47
N ALA A 125 -1.82 7.21 20.68
CA ALA A 125 -1.04 7.78 19.60
C ALA A 125 -0.36 6.68 18.77
N VAL A 126 -0.44 6.82 17.45
CA VAL A 126 0.21 5.93 16.49
C VAL A 126 1.02 6.76 15.50
N ALA A 127 2.09 6.15 14.97
CA ALA A 127 2.95 6.79 13.99
C ALA A 127 2.74 6.18 12.61
N ASN A 128 3.04 6.96 11.58
CA ASN A 128 3.20 6.44 10.24
C ASN A 128 4.46 5.55 10.14
N PRO A 129 4.45 4.49 9.30
CA PRO A 129 3.28 3.99 8.57
C PRO A 129 2.35 3.18 9.47
N LEU A 130 1.04 3.26 9.20
CA LEU A 130 0.05 2.35 9.76
C LEU A 130 0.23 0.95 9.17
N LYS A 131 -0.03 -0.08 9.99
CA LYS A 131 0.10 -1.50 9.60
C LYS A 131 -1.27 -2.15 9.46
N ALA A 132 -1.34 -3.17 8.60
CA ALA A 132 -2.52 -4.01 8.48
C ALA A 132 -2.86 -4.72 9.80
N THR A 133 -4.14 -4.76 10.12
CA THR A 133 -4.70 -5.49 11.27
C THR A 133 -5.70 -6.56 10.84
N GLY A 134 -5.88 -6.75 9.52
CA GLY A 134 -6.84 -7.69 8.95
C GLY A 134 -8.29 -7.18 8.95
N SER A 135 -8.54 -5.94 9.39
CA SER A 135 -9.87 -5.32 9.37
C SER A 135 -9.76 -3.79 9.25
N ALA A 136 -10.89 -3.14 8.98
CA ALA A 136 -10.96 -1.69 8.98
C ALA A 136 -10.75 -1.13 10.39
N GLN A 137 -9.99 -0.04 10.48
CA GLN A 137 -9.63 0.63 11.73
C GLN A 137 -10.19 2.05 11.74
N THR A 138 -10.68 2.51 12.89
CA THR A 138 -11.04 3.92 13.09
C THR A 138 -9.83 4.69 13.59
N VAL A 139 -9.20 5.46 12.70
CA VAL A 139 -8.06 6.31 13.00
C VAL A 139 -8.54 7.74 13.13
N THR A 140 -8.28 8.38 14.25
CA THR A 140 -8.55 9.81 14.43
C THR A 140 -7.31 10.60 14.02
N ALA A 141 -7.45 11.46 13.02
CA ALA A 141 -6.40 12.35 12.55
C ALA A 141 -6.66 13.77 13.05
N THR A 142 -5.62 14.42 13.60
CA THR A 142 -5.69 15.78 14.13
C THR A 142 -4.62 16.65 13.49
N ILE A 143 -5.03 17.80 12.95
CA ILE A 143 -4.16 18.80 12.34
C ILE A 143 -4.20 20.06 13.18
N THR A 144 -3.05 20.66 13.42
CA THR A 144 -2.91 21.93 14.12
C THR A 144 -2.60 23.04 13.13
N PHE A 145 -3.34 24.15 13.25
CA PHE A 145 -3.08 25.41 12.60
C PHE A 145 -2.68 26.41 13.68
N GLU A 146 -1.45 26.90 13.64
CA GLU A 146 -0.93 27.86 14.62
C GLU A 146 -0.76 29.22 13.95
N PHE A 147 -1.49 30.21 14.44
CA PHE A 147 -1.33 31.60 14.05
C PHE A 147 -0.29 32.21 14.99
N LEU A 148 0.89 32.50 14.47
CA LEU A 148 2.08 32.72 15.28
C LEU A 148 1.95 34.01 16.10
N SER A 149 2.24 33.94 17.40
CA SER A 149 2.22 35.11 18.29
C SER A 149 3.29 36.16 17.93
N THR A 150 4.26 35.77 17.10
CA THR A 150 5.32 36.65 16.59
C THR A 150 4.89 37.50 15.40
N THR A 151 3.67 37.34 14.89
CA THR A 151 3.12 38.20 13.83
C THR A 151 3.08 39.64 14.31
N THR A 152 3.75 40.53 13.56
CA THR A 152 3.89 41.95 13.93
C THR A 152 3.04 42.88 13.08
N GLY A 153 2.71 44.04 13.66
CA GLY A 153 1.98 45.09 12.96
C GLY A 153 0.57 44.65 12.54
N ARG A 154 0.22 44.95 11.28
CA ARG A 154 -1.09 44.62 10.68
C ARG A 154 -0.99 43.53 9.60
N ALA A 155 0.07 42.73 9.63
CA ALA A 155 0.24 41.63 8.69
C ALA A 155 -0.93 40.64 8.83
N ASP A 156 -1.42 40.15 7.69
CA ASP A 156 -2.55 39.21 7.59
C ASP A 156 -3.82 39.67 8.33
N THR A 157 -4.03 40.99 8.45
CA THR A 157 -5.33 41.52 8.91
C THR A 157 -6.34 41.53 7.76
N SER A 158 -7.59 41.18 8.05
CA SER A 158 -8.69 41.11 7.07
C SER A 158 -8.49 40.13 5.90
N VAL A 159 -7.52 39.21 6.00
CA VAL A 159 -7.37 38.10 5.06
C VAL A 159 -8.17 36.89 5.55
N SER A 160 -8.51 35.97 4.64
CA SER A 160 -9.19 34.73 4.97
C SER A 160 -8.27 33.55 4.67
N TYR A 161 -8.19 32.60 5.61
CA TYR A 161 -7.54 31.33 5.34
C TYR A 161 -8.51 30.45 4.54
N ASN A 162 -8.10 29.99 3.37
CA ASN A 162 -8.90 29.08 2.56
C ASN A 162 -8.53 27.62 2.88
N PHE A 163 -9.43 26.92 3.57
CA PHE A 163 -9.24 25.50 3.88
C PHE A 163 -9.35 24.57 2.66
N ASN A 164 -9.77 25.10 1.50
CA ASN A 164 -10.04 24.34 0.27
C ASN A 164 -10.85 23.09 0.58
N ASN A 165 -10.16 21.95 0.57
CA ASN A 165 -10.62 20.68 1.09
C ASN A 165 -9.47 20.10 1.94
N VAL A 166 -9.68 19.90 3.24
CA VAL A 166 -8.73 19.11 4.04
C VAL A 166 -8.92 17.65 3.65
N ALA A 167 -8.01 17.13 2.83
CA ALA A 167 -8.07 15.75 2.35
C ALA A 167 -7.03 14.88 3.07
N PHE A 168 -7.40 13.63 3.37
CA PHE A 168 -6.49 12.63 3.91
C PHE A 168 -6.20 11.60 2.82
N GLN A 169 -4.92 11.34 2.59
CA GLN A 169 -4.44 10.40 1.58
C GLN A 169 -3.68 9.27 2.26
N LEU A 170 -3.93 8.04 1.81
CA LEU A 170 -3.08 6.90 2.09
C LEU A 170 -2.08 6.69 0.95
N THR A 171 -0.81 6.48 1.31
CA THR A 171 0.22 6.04 0.38
C THR A 171 0.81 4.76 0.90
N GLN A 172 0.67 3.67 0.13
CA GLN A 172 1.29 2.40 0.45
C GLN A 172 2.82 2.56 0.54
N VAL A 173 3.43 1.91 1.51
CA VAL A 173 4.89 1.80 1.62
C VAL A 173 5.32 0.35 1.67
N THR A 174 6.43 0.07 1.00
CA THR A 174 7.10 -1.23 1.11
C THR A 174 7.98 -1.22 2.35
N GLN A 175 7.58 -1.92 3.42
CA GLN A 175 8.45 -2.10 4.59
C GLN A 175 9.25 -3.40 4.48
N PRO A 176 10.59 -3.34 4.56
CA PRO A 176 11.40 -4.51 4.85
C PRO A 176 11.01 -5.09 6.22
N GLY A 177 10.88 -6.41 6.33
CA GLY A 177 10.67 -7.08 7.63
C GLY A 177 9.24 -7.16 8.14
N LEU A 178 8.23 -6.84 7.32
CA LEU A 178 6.88 -7.37 7.54
C LEU A 178 6.90 -8.84 7.10
N SER A 179 7.00 -9.74 8.08
CA SER A 179 6.99 -11.20 7.91
C SER A 179 5.56 -11.70 7.76
#